data_AF-A0A4V1XAQ2-F1
#
_entry.id   AF-A0A4V1XAQ2-F1
#
_cell.length_a   1.000
_cell.length_b   1.000
_cell.length_c   1.000
_cell.angle_alpha   90.00
_cell.angle_beta   90.00
_cell.angle_gamma   90.00
#
_symmetry.space_group_name_H-M   'P 1'
#
loop_
_entity.id
_entity.type
_entity.pdbx_description
1 polymer ?
#
loop_
_entity_poly.entity_id
_entity_poly.type
_entity_poly.pdbx_seq_one_letter_code
_entity_poly.pdbx_strand_id
1 'polypeptide(L)'
;MWARLRSEGFTEEQSVAMMKTLNDVIEESRSIQNLTRTMVLREDAAKATYTQKVDFAKLRSELLSADNTESNTTRTAHERLTNDITKLNNRLRDEIGRTQASVRLDLNLEKGRIREETVSQELKVKETETKIEQELAALREKLEQVKFQTLQWLMGVCTGFAALLLGAWRLLM
;
A
#
# COMPACT_ATOMS: atom_id res chain seq x y z
N MET A 1 11.05 -96.64 7.31
CA MET A 1 9.88 -96.81 8.20
C MET A 1 8.84 -97.73 7.56
N TRP A 2 8.43 -97.50 6.31
CA TRP A 2 7.56 -98.41 5.54
C TRP A 2 8.03 -99.88 5.51
N ALA A 3 9.30 -100.14 5.20
CA ALA A 3 9.86 -101.50 5.18
C ALA A 3 9.87 -102.19 6.56
N ARG A 4 9.86 -101.39 7.64
CA ARG A 4 9.85 -101.87 9.02
C ARG A 4 8.45 -102.24 9.49
N LEU A 5 7.43 -101.51 9.04
CA LEU A 5 6.01 -101.86 9.28
C LEU A 5 5.63 -103.17 8.58
N ARG A 6 6.09 -103.37 7.35
CA ARG A 6 5.94 -104.64 6.62
C ARG A 6 6.57 -105.82 7.36
N SER A 7 7.77 -105.65 7.92
CA SER A 7 8.44 -106.71 8.69
C SER A 7 7.78 -107.03 10.03
N GLU A 8 6.95 -106.12 10.54
CA GLU A 8 6.19 -106.29 11.79
C GLU A 8 4.75 -106.81 11.55
N GLY A 9 4.45 -107.26 10.31
CA GLY A 9 3.20 -107.96 9.99
C GLY A 9 2.08 -107.11 9.40
N PHE A 10 2.34 -105.84 9.06
CA PHE A 10 1.37 -104.98 8.40
C PHE A 10 1.30 -105.22 6.88
N THR A 11 0.10 -105.13 6.29
CA THR A 11 -0.05 -105.21 4.83
C THR A 11 0.56 -103.98 4.15
N GLU A 12 0.74 -104.06 2.83
CA GLU A 12 1.25 -102.94 2.04
C GLU A 12 0.38 -101.69 2.20
N GLU A 13 -0.94 -101.85 2.05
CA GLU A 13 -1.87 -100.74 2.13
C GLU A 13 -1.88 -100.12 3.52
N GLN A 14 -1.83 -100.94 4.57
CA GLN A 14 -1.76 -100.49 5.96
C GLN A 14 -0.46 -99.71 6.25
N SER A 15 0.68 -100.22 5.76
CA SER A 15 1.98 -99.58 5.94
C SER A 15 2.05 -98.22 5.24
N VAL A 16 1.44 -98.09 4.04
CA VAL A 16 1.35 -96.83 3.31
C VAL A 16 0.40 -95.86 4.01
N ALA A 17 -0.77 -96.32 4.47
CA ALA A 17 -1.73 -95.49 5.20
C ALA A 17 -1.13 -94.94 6.51
N MET A 18 -0.39 -95.76 7.27
CA MET A 18 0.32 -95.32 8.47
C MET A 18 1.44 -94.33 8.16
N MET A 19 2.16 -94.51 7.05
CA MET A 19 3.21 -93.56 6.68
C MET A 19 2.63 -92.20 6.25
N LYS A 20 1.48 -92.19 5.56
CA LYS A 20 0.76 -90.96 5.19
C LYS A 20 0.28 -90.21 6.42
N THR A 21 -0.42 -90.89 7.33
CA THR A 21 -0.92 -90.26 8.58
C THR A 21 0.23 -89.72 9.43
N LEU A 22 1.36 -90.43 9.53
CA LEU A 22 2.54 -89.92 10.24
C LEU A 22 3.12 -88.67 9.55
N ASN A 23 3.19 -88.67 8.23
CA ASN A 23 3.68 -87.51 7.48
C ASN A 23 2.76 -86.29 7.66
N ASP A 24 1.45 -86.51 7.68
CA ASP A 24 0.46 -85.46 7.93
C ASP A 24 0.62 -84.88 9.35
N VAL A 25 0.84 -85.73 10.36
CA VAL A 25 1.10 -85.28 11.75
C VAL A 25 2.42 -84.51 11.86
N ILE A 26 3.45 -84.89 11.11
CA ILE A 26 4.74 -84.17 11.09
C ILE A 26 4.57 -82.80 10.44
N GLU A 27 3.84 -82.69 9.34
CA GLU A 27 3.55 -81.40 8.69
C GLU A 27 2.66 -80.51 9.57
N GLU A 28 1.67 -81.08 10.26
CA GLU A 28 0.86 -80.35 11.24
C GLU A 28 1.70 -79.88 12.44
N SER A 29 2.57 -80.73 12.98
CA SER A 29 3.51 -80.35 14.03
C SER A 29 4.47 -79.24 13.57
N ARG A 30 4.90 -79.25 12.31
CA ARG A 30 5.74 -78.20 11.72
C ARG A 30 4.96 -76.89 11.57
N SER A 31 3.69 -76.96 11.20
CA SER A 31 2.77 -75.82 11.16
C SER A 31 2.59 -75.19 12.56
N ILE A 32 2.42 -76.01 13.60
CA ILE A 32 2.33 -75.56 14.99
C ILE A 32 3.63 -74.89 15.45
N GLN A 33 4.80 -75.43 15.09
CA GLN A 33 6.09 -74.81 15.40
C GLN A 33 6.27 -73.47 14.67
N ASN A 34 5.84 -73.36 13.42
CA ASN A 34 5.84 -72.11 12.67
C ASN A 34 4.90 -71.07 13.30
N LEU A 35 3.70 -71.47 13.75
CA LEU A 35 2.76 -70.62 14.46
C LEU A 35 3.34 -70.12 15.80
N THR A 36 4.03 -70.99 16.52
CA THR A 36 4.70 -70.64 17.79
C THR A 36 5.83 -69.62 17.56
N ARG A 37 6.49 -69.68 16.39
CA ARG A 37 7.56 -68.75 16.03
C ARG A 37 7.06 -67.33 15.71
N THR A 38 5.82 -67.19 15.25
CA THR A 38 5.18 -65.89 14.98
C THR A 38 4.32 -65.40 16.16
N MET A 39 4.07 -66.24 17.16
CA MET A 39 3.40 -65.84 18.39
C MET A 39 4.33 -65.01 19.28
N VAL A 40 3.80 -63.89 19.76
CA VAL A 40 4.48 -63.05 20.76
C VAL A 40 4.11 -63.56 22.15
N LEU A 41 5.11 -63.69 23.02
CA LEU A 41 4.87 -64.03 24.42
C LEU A 41 3.96 -62.97 25.05
N ARG A 42 2.96 -63.40 25.83
CA ARG A 42 2.01 -62.49 26.49
C ARG A 42 2.70 -61.40 27.32
N GLU A 43 3.85 -61.71 27.91
CA GLU A 43 4.67 -60.76 28.65
C GLU A 43 5.24 -59.65 27.75
N ASP A 44 5.79 -60.01 26.58
CA ASP A 44 6.35 -59.03 25.63
C ASP A 44 5.26 -58.17 25.01
N ALA A 45 4.10 -58.75 24.71
CA ALA A 45 2.93 -58.01 24.26
C ALA A 45 2.44 -57.02 25.33
N ALA A 46 2.42 -57.43 26.61
CA ALA A 46 2.04 -56.57 27.72
C ALA A 46 3.05 -55.43 27.94
N LYS A 47 4.36 -55.71 27.87
CA LYS A 47 5.42 -54.69 27.94
C LYS A 47 5.31 -53.69 26.79
N ALA A 48 5.16 -54.15 25.55
CA ALA A 48 5.00 -53.28 24.39
C ALA A 48 3.76 -52.37 24.53
N THR A 49 2.65 -52.93 25.01
CA THR A 49 1.41 -52.17 25.26
C THR A 49 1.60 -51.15 26.39
N TYR A 50 2.32 -51.49 27.45
CA TYR A 50 2.61 -50.58 28.55
C TYR A 50 3.48 -49.40 28.09
N THR A 51 4.56 -49.68 27.34
CA THR A 51 5.42 -48.64 26.75
C THR A 51 4.62 -47.72 25.84
N GLN A 52 3.77 -48.27 24.95
CA GLN A 52 2.89 -47.45 24.11
C GLN A 52 1.97 -46.53 24.95
N LYS A 53 1.37 -47.04 26.03
CA LYS A 53 0.50 -46.21 26.89
C LYS A 53 1.26 -45.05 27.53
N VAL A 54 2.50 -45.28 27.97
CA VAL A 54 3.36 -44.23 28.53
C VAL A 54 3.73 -43.21 27.46
N ASP A 55 4.12 -43.66 26.27
CA ASP A 55 4.45 -42.77 25.15
C ASP A 55 3.24 -41.92 24.73
N PHE A 56 2.04 -42.51 24.68
CA PHE A 56 0.80 -41.76 24.43
C PHE A 56 0.52 -40.71 25.51
N ALA A 57 0.74 -41.05 26.78
CA ALA A 57 0.56 -40.08 27.87
C ALA A 57 1.57 -38.92 27.75
N LYS A 58 2.81 -39.21 27.39
CA LYS A 58 3.87 -38.23 27.17
C LYS A 58 3.56 -37.32 25.97
N LEU A 59 3.23 -37.91 24.81
CA LEU A 59 2.84 -37.17 23.61
C LEU A 59 1.64 -36.26 23.86
N ARG A 60 0.63 -36.74 24.58
CA ARG A 60 -0.52 -35.92 24.97
C ARG A 60 -0.10 -34.74 25.83
N SER A 61 0.79 -34.95 26.80
CA SER A 61 1.29 -33.87 27.67
C SER A 61 2.09 -32.84 26.87
N GLU A 62 2.96 -33.28 25.97
CA GLU A 62 3.75 -32.40 25.10
C GLU A 62 2.84 -31.62 24.15
N LEU A 63 1.84 -32.27 23.55
CA LEU A 63 0.86 -31.62 22.68
C LEU A 63 0.07 -30.54 23.42
N LEU A 64 -0.44 -30.84 24.62
CA LEU A 64 -1.16 -29.87 25.44
C LEU A 64 -0.27 -28.69 25.85
N SER A 65 1.00 -28.95 26.16
CA SER A 65 1.96 -27.90 26.50
C SER A 65 2.27 -27.01 25.30
N ALA A 66 2.50 -27.62 24.13
CA ALA A 66 2.77 -26.92 22.88
C ALA A 66 1.58 -26.06 22.46
N ASP A 67 0.38 -26.65 22.45
CA ASP A 67 -0.88 -25.96 22.11
C ASP A 67 -1.15 -24.77 23.03
N ASN A 68 -1.01 -24.94 24.35
CA ASN A 68 -1.13 -23.82 25.29
C ASN A 68 -0.09 -22.73 25.04
N THR A 69 1.15 -23.11 24.73
CA THR A 69 2.23 -22.14 24.48
C THR A 69 1.97 -21.36 23.19
N GLU A 70 1.59 -22.04 22.13
CA GLU A 70 1.27 -21.45 20.83
C GLU A 70 0.02 -20.54 20.91
N SER A 71 -1.03 -21.01 21.58
CA SER A 71 -2.25 -20.25 21.82
C SER A 71 -1.98 -18.97 22.62
N ASN A 72 -1.20 -19.06 23.71
CA ASN A 72 -0.82 -17.89 24.50
C ASN A 72 0.06 -16.91 23.72
N THR A 73 1.00 -17.42 22.92
CA THR A 73 1.87 -16.59 22.08
C THR A 73 1.05 -15.85 21.02
N THR A 74 0.16 -16.57 20.34
CA THR A 74 -0.75 -16.03 19.31
C THR A 74 -1.68 -14.98 19.90
N ARG A 75 -2.29 -15.27 21.05
CA ARG A 75 -3.15 -14.32 21.75
C ARG A 75 -2.39 -13.05 22.14
N THR A 76 -1.19 -13.19 22.70
CA THR A 76 -0.34 -12.04 23.07
C THR A 76 0.03 -11.21 21.85
N ALA A 77 0.39 -11.85 20.74
CA ALA A 77 0.69 -11.16 19.48
C ALA A 77 -0.54 -10.42 18.94
N HIS A 78 -1.72 -11.04 18.97
CA HIS A 78 -2.97 -10.40 18.57
C HIS A 78 -3.32 -9.18 19.43
N GLU A 79 -3.21 -9.28 20.75
CA GLU A 79 -3.46 -8.15 21.66
C GLU A 79 -2.47 -7.00 21.39
N ARG A 80 -1.18 -7.30 21.17
CA ARG A 80 -0.16 -6.31 20.79
C ARG A 80 -0.49 -5.63 19.46
N LEU A 81 -0.76 -6.40 18.41
CA LEU A 81 -1.09 -5.85 17.08
C LEU A 81 -2.35 -4.99 17.13
N THR A 82 -3.37 -5.41 17.89
CA THR A 82 -4.60 -4.62 18.06
C THR A 82 -4.33 -3.28 18.73
N ASN A 83 -3.46 -3.26 19.75
CA ASN A 83 -3.04 -2.03 20.41
C ASN A 83 -2.24 -1.12 19.47
N ASP A 84 -1.33 -1.69 18.67
CA ASP A 84 -0.53 -0.93 17.72
C ASP A 84 -1.37 -0.34 16.59
N ILE A 85 -2.34 -1.09 16.07
CA ILE A 85 -3.34 -0.60 15.11
C ILE A 85 -4.09 0.60 15.70
N THR A 86 -4.54 0.50 16.94
CA THR A 86 -5.27 1.59 17.61
C THR A 86 -4.40 2.84 17.77
N LYS A 87 -3.13 2.66 18.18
CA LYS A 87 -2.16 3.77 18.29
C LYS A 87 -1.88 4.42 16.94
N LEU A 88 -1.65 3.62 15.90
CA LEU A 88 -1.38 4.12 14.55
C LEU A 88 -2.58 4.89 14.00
N ASN A 89 -3.80 4.39 14.21
CA ASN A 89 -5.01 5.06 13.77
C ASN A 89 -5.18 6.43 14.44
N ASN A 90 -4.95 6.52 15.75
CA ASN A 90 -4.99 7.80 16.47
C ASN A 90 -3.92 8.78 15.96
N ARG A 91 -2.68 8.32 15.79
CA ARG A 91 -1.59 9.16 15.24
C ARG A 91 -1.90 9.67 13.85
N LEU A 92 -2.40 8.80 12.96
CA LEU A 92 -2.77 9.16 11.60
C LEU A 92 -3.87 10.23 11.60
N ARG A 93 -4.89 10.06 12.45
CA ARG A 93 -5.98 11.02 12.58
C ARG A 93 -5.49 12.39 13.06
N ASP A 94 -4.57 12.41 14.01
CA ASP A 94 -3.96 13.65 14.50
C ASP A 94 -3.08 14.32 13.42
N GLU A 95 -2.28 13.56 12.69
CA GLU A 95 -1.46 14.08 11.58
C GLU A 95 -2.31 14.63 10.43
N ILE A 96 -3.40 13.94 10.08
CA ILE A 96 -4.38 14.43 9.10
C ILE A 96 -4.99 15.76 9.59
N GLY A 97 -5.41 15.82 10.86
CA GLY A 97 -5.99 17.03 11.44
C GLY A 97 -5.02 18.20 11.42
N ARG A 98 -3.76 17.97 11.80
CA ARG A 98 -2.69 18.99 11.75
C ARG A 98 -2.41 19.45 10.32
N THR A 99 -2.28 18.51 9.39
CA THR A 99 -2.01 18.83 7.98
C THR A 99 -3.15 19.63 7.37
N GLN A 100 -4.40 19.23 7.63
CA GLN A 100 -5.58 19.95 7.16
C GLN A 100 -5.65 21.38 7.73
N ALA A 101 -5.34 21.55 9.01
CA ALA A 101 -5.27 22.87 9.64
C ALA A 101 -4.16 23.73 9.03
N SER A 102 -2.98 23.15 8.78
CA SER A 102 -1.86 23.84 8.12
C SER A 102 -2.25 24.30 6.72
N VAL A 103 -2.76 23.41 5.88
CA VAL A 103 -3.18 23.73 4.50
C VAL A 103 -4.27 24.81 4.50
N ARG A 104 -5.23 24.72 5.43
CA ARG A 104 -6.27 25.75 5.55
C ARG A 104 -5.65 27.10 5.95
N LEU A 105 -4.69 27.14 6.86
CA LEU A 105 -4.00 28.36 7.24
C LEU A 105 -3.24 28.95 6.03
N ASP A 106 -2.45 28.12 5.33
CA ASP A 106 -1.67 28.52 4.16
C ASP A 106 -2.56 29.13 3.08
N LEU A 107 -3.70 28.50 2.78
CA LEU A 107 -4.67 29.02 1.81
C LEU A 107 -5.27 30.35 2.25
N ASN A 108 -5.55 30.54 3.54
CA ASN A 108 -6.07 31.81 4.05
C ASN A 108 -5.03 32.93 3.97
N LEU A 109 -3.77 32.63 4.30
CA LEU A 109 -2.67 33.57 4.17
C LEU A 109 -2.43 33.94 2.71
N GLU A 110 -2.40 32.96 1.82
CA GLU A 110 -2.20 33.20 0.38
C GLU A 110 -3.37 33.99 -0.23
N LYS A 111 -4.60 33.69 0.18
CA LYS A 111 -5.78 34.48 -0.22
C LYS A 111 -5.67 35.94 0.28
N GLY A 112 -5.15 36.13 1.50
CA GLY A 112 -4.85 37.46 2.04
C GLY A 112 -3.81 38.19 1.19
N ARG A 113 -2.69 37.53 0.89
CA ARG A 113 -1.60 38.05 0.07
C ARG A 113 -2.07 38.45 -1.33
N ILE A 114 -2.81 37.57 -2.02
CA ILE A 114 -3.38 37.86 -3.35
C ILE A 114 -4.29 39.09 -3.29
N ARG A 115 -5.09 39.23 -2.23
CA ARG A 115 -5.97 40.39 -2.06
C ARG A 115 -5.17 41.68 -1.89
N GLU A 116 -4.13 41.67 -1.06
CA GLU A 116 -3.26 42.84 -0.87
C GLU A 116 -2.51 43.20 -2.17
N GLU A 117 -2.00 42.21 -2.90
CA GLU A 117 -1.35 42.42 -4.19
C GLU A 117 -2.33 42.99 -5.23
N THR A 118 -3.57 42.49 -5.25
CA THR A 118 -4.63 43.00 -6.14
C THR A 118 -4.95 44.46 -5.83
N VAL A 119 -5.11 44.82 -4.56
CA VAL A 119 -5.36 46.21 -4.14
C VAL A 119 -4.17 47.11 -4.50
N SER A 120 -2.93 46.64 -4.29
CA SER A 120 -1.72 47.36 -4.68
C SER A 120 -1.64 47.60 -6.20
N GLN A 121 -1.99 46.58 -7.00
CA GLN A 121 -2.07 46.72 -8.46
C GLN A 121 -3.17 47.69 -8.88
N GLU A 122 -4.35 47.64 -8.27
CA GLU A 122 -5.44 48.58 -8.56
C GLU A 122 -5.03 50.03 -8.28
N LEU A 123 -4.32 50.27 -7.18
CA LEU A 123 -3.78 51.60 -6.86
C LEU A 123 -2.76 52.07 -7.90
N LYS A 124 -1.83 51.19 -8.32
CA LYS A 124 -0.87 51.52 -9.37
C LYS A 124 -1.55 51.85 -10.69
N VAL A 125 -2.59 51.08 -11.07
CA VAL A 125 -3.38 51.33 -12.29
C VAL A 125 -4.04 52.70 -12.21
N LYS A 126 -4.73 53.02 -11.10
CA LYS A 126 -5.34 54.34 -10.88
C LYS A 126 -4.31 55.46 -10.94
N GLU A 127 -3.15 55.29 -10.32
CA GLU A 127 -2.08 56.29 -10.41
C GLU A 127 -1.62 56.50 -11.86
N THR A 128 -1.42 55.42 -12.62
CA THR A 128 -1.06 55.53 -14.04
C THR A 128 -2.16 56.18 -14.88
N GLU A 129 -3.42 55.88 -14.62
CA GLU A 129 -4.57 56.49 -15.28
C GLU A 129 -4.60 58.00 -15.03
N THR A 130 -4.42 58.44 -13.78
CA THR A 130 -4.34 59.88 -13.45
C THR A 130 -3.16 60.58 -14.11
N LYS A 131 -2.01 59.92 -14.25
CA LYS A 131 -0.85 60.48 -14.99
C LYS A 131 -1.15 60.63 -16.48
N ILE A 132 -1.81 59.64 -17.09
CA ILE A 132 -2.22 59.70 -18.50
C ILE A 132 -3.21 60.86 -18.71
N GLU A 133 -4.19 61.03 -17.83
CA GLU A 133 -5.13 62.15 -17.90
C GLU A 133 -4.43 63.51 -17.81
N GLN A 134 -3.43 63.63 -16.91
CA GLN A 134 -2.62 64.84 -16.78
C GLN A 134 -1.80 65.13 -18.05
N GLU A 135 -1.13 64.11 -18.61
CA GLU A 135 -0.38 64.26 -19.86
C GLU A 135 -1.29 64.62 -21.04
N LEU A 136 -2.50 64.04 -21.09
CA LEU A 136 -3.49 64.34 -22.12
C LEU A 136 -4.01 65.77 -22.01
N ALA A 137 -4.26 66.27 -20.80
CA ALA A 137 -4.60 67.67 -20.55
C ALA A 137 -3.46 68.62 -20.99
N ALA A 138 -2.22 68.30 -20.63
CA ALA A 138 -1.04 69.09 -21.02
C ALA A 138 -0.83 69.09 -22.54
N LEU A 139 -1.02 67.95 -23.22
CA LEU A 139 -0.96 67.86 -24.68
C LEU A 139 -2.07 68.70 -25.34
N ARG A 140 -3.27 68.70 -24.77
CA ARG A 140 -4.39 69.50 -25.27
C ARG A 140 -4.12 71.00 -25.13
N GLU A 141 -3.56 71.44 -24.00
CA GLU A 141 -3.13 72.82 -23.79
C GLU A 141 -2.07 73.24 -24.81
N LYS A 142 -1.02 72.41 -25.00
CA LYS A 142 0.00 72.66 -26.04
C LYS A 142 -0.59 72.75 -27.44
N LEU A 143 -1.57 71.91 -27.77
CA LEU A 143 -2.25 71.95 -29.06
C LEU A 143 -3.03 73.26 -29.24
N GLU A 144 -3.75 73.72 -28.22
CA GLU A 144 -4.46 75.00 -28.25
C GLU A 144 -3.49 76.18 -28.38
N GLN A 145 -2.35 76.14 -27.68
CA GLN A 145 -1.29 77.13 -27.82
C GLN A 145 -0.73 77.18 -29.25
N VAL A 146 -0.42 76.04 -29.85
CA VAL A 146 0.07 75.95 -31.24
C VAL A 146 -0.96 76.48 -32.25
N LYS A 147 -2.25 76.16 -32.05
CA LYS A 147 -3.34 76.71 -32.88
C LYS A 147 -3.38 78.23 -32.78
N PHE A 148 -3.33 78.78 -31.56
CA PHE A 148 -3.34 80.22 -31.34
C PHE A 148 -2.12 80.92 -31.96
N GLN A 149 -0.92 80.36 -31.77
CA GLN A 149 0.30 80.87 -32.38
C GLN A 149 0.21 80.86 -33.92
N THR A 150 -0.36 79.81 -34.51
CA THR A 150 -0.57 79.72 -35.96
C THR A 150 -1.52 80.79 -36.47
N LEU A 151 -2.63 81.05 -35.75
CA LEU A 151 -3.55 82.15 -36.07
C LEU A 151 -2.87 83.52 -35.98
N GLN A 152 -2.02 83.73 -34.96
CA GLN A 152 -1.24 84.96 -34.85
C GLN A 152 -0.27 85.15 -36.02
N TRP A 153 0.45 84.10 -36.42
CA TRP A 153 1.31 84.13 -37.61
C TRP A 153 0.52 84.46 -38.87
N LEU A 154 -0.65 83.86 -39.06
CA LEU A 154 -1.51 84.13 -40.20
C LEU A 154 -1.96 85.60 -40.24
N MET A 155 -2.35 86.17 -39.10
CA MET A 155 -2.66 87.60 -38.97
C MET A 155 -1.44 88.48 -39.31
N GLY A 156 -0.24 88.12 -38.83
CA GLY A 156 1.00 88.82 -39.14
C GLY A 156 1.35 88.80 -40.64
N VAL A 157 1.17 87.65 -41.30
CA VAL A 157 1.40 87.53 -42.74
C VAL A 157 0.37 88.34 -43.54
N CYS A 158 -0.92 88.27 -43.19
CA CYS A 158 -1.97 89.05 -43.86
C CYS A 158 -1.74 90.57 -43.71
N THR A 159 -1.40 91.04 -42.51
CA THR A 159 -1.11 92.46 -42.26
C THR A 159 0.18 92.92 -42.94
N GLY A 160 1.23 92.10 -42.94
CA GLY A 160 2.47 92.37 -43.68
C GLY A 160 2.23 92.47 -45.19
N PHE A 161 1.42 91.56 -45.76
CA PHE A 161 1.05 91.61 -47.17
C PHE A 161 0.22 92.86 -47.50
N ALA A 162 -0.75 93.21 -46.65
CA ALA A 162 -1.53 94.44 -46.81
C ALA A 162 -0.65 95.70 -46.74
N ALA A 163 0.32 95.75 -45.82
CA ALA A 163 1.27 96.85 -45.71
C ALA A 163 2.17 96.99 -46.95
N LEU A 164 2.64 95.87 -47.51
CA LEU A 164 3.40 95.86 -48.77
C LEU A 164 2.56 96.36 -49.95
N LEU A 165 1.31 95.93 -50.07
CA LEU A 165 0.38 96.43 -51.10
C LEU A 165 0.15 97.94 -50.98
N LEU A 166 -0.08 98.44 -49.77
CA LEU A 166 -0.24 99.89 -49.53
C LEU A 166 1.06 100.67 -49.82
N GLY A 167 2.22 100.11 -49.47
CA GLY A 167 3.52 100.70 -49.79
C GLY A 167 3.79 100.77 -51.28
N ALA A 168 3.47 99.70 -52.02
CA ALA A 168 3.58 99.66 -53.48
C ALA A 168 2.60 100.64 -54.15
N TRP A 169 1.35 100.70 -53.68
CA TRP A 169 0.36 101.67 -54.16
C TRP A 169 0.85 103.11 -53.98
N ARG A 170 1.47 103.42 -52.84
CA ARG A 170 2.04 104.74 -52.56
C ARG A 170 3.24 105.11 -53.43
N LEU A 171 4.00 104.14 -53.93
CA LEU A 171 5.14 104.38 -54.84
C LEU A 171 4.69 104.55 -56.31
N LEU A 172 3.50 104.06 -56.66
CA LEU A 172 2.95 104.06 -58.03
C LEU A 172 2.04 105.27 -58.32
N MET A 173 1.56 105.97 -57.29
CA MET A 173 0.85 107.26 -57.36
C MET A 173 1.83 108.41 -57.14
#